data_AF-A0A7L6A800-F1
#
_entry.id   AF-A0A7L6A800-F1
#
_cell.length_a   1.000
_cell.length_b   1.000
_cell.length_c   1.000
_cell.angle_alpha   90.00
_cell.angle_beta   90.00
_cell.angle_gamma   90.00
#
_symmetry.space_group_name_H-M   'P 1'
#
loop_
_entity.id
_entity.type
_entity.pdbx_description
1 polymer ?
#
loop_
_entity_poly.entity_id
_entity_poly.type
_entity_poly.pdbx_seq_one_letter_code
_entity_poly.pdbx_strand_id
1 'polypeptide(L)'
;MGADLVADLVRVQLAAALGREPTADEQLRAEVALRLHAGGARLHIAKRPAKLERYRRLRADLDAGLTYRDAARKHGVSERTAKRAGKTSG
;
A
#
# COMPACT_ATOMS: atom_id res chain seq x y z
N MET A 1 14.33 6.16 27.19
CA MET A 1 14.05 4.84 26.58
C MET A 1 13.92 5.05 25.09
N GLY A 2 14.89 4.59 24.30
CA GLY A 2 14.84 4.71 22.84
C GLY A 2 13.81 3.73 22.30
N ALA A 3 12.78 4.23 21.60
CA ALA A 3 11.81 3.39 20.93
C ALA A 3 12.50 2.74 19.72
N ASP A 4 12.75 1.43 19.80
CA ASP A 4 13.21 0.66 18.65
C ASP A 4 11.99 0.35 17.77
N LEU A 5 11.81 1.18 16.75
CA LEU A 5 10.73 1.07 15.77
C LEU A 5 10.62 -0.33 15.18
N VAL A 6 11.76 -0.96 14.88
CA VAL A 6 11.77 -2.28 14.25
C VAL A 6 11.24 -3.30 15.24
N ALA A 7 11.71 -3.26 16.48
CA ALA A 7 11.26 -4.17 17.52
C ALA A 7 9.74 -4.01 17.82
N ASP A 8 9.24 -2.78 17.86
CA ASP A 8 7.82 -2.51 18.14
C ASP A 8 6.92 -2.94 16.96
N LEU A 9 7.33 -2.70 15.71
CA LEU A 9 6.61 -3.17 14.53
C LEU A 9 6.62 -4.71 14.40
N VAL A 10 7.75 -5.35 14.70
CA VAL A 10 7.86 -6.81 14.68
C VAL A 10 6.93 -7.46 15.70
N ARG A 11 6.77 -6.89 16.90
CA ARG A 11 5.82 -7.42 17.90
C ARG A 11 4.38 -7.37 17.40
N VAL A 12 3.97 -6.28 16.75
CA VAL A 12 2.64 -6.14 16.16
C VAL A 12 2.43 -7.13 14.99
N GLN A 13 3.42 -7.30 14.12
CA GLN A 13 3.31 -8.27 13.01
C GLN A 13 3.31 -9.72 13.49
N LEU A 14 4.13 -10.05 14.49
CA LEU A 14 4.17 -11.37 15.11
C LEU A 14 2.83 -11.70 15.80
N ALA A 15 2.18 -10.70 16.41
CA ALA A 15 0.84 -10.85 16.96
C ALA A 15 -0.15 -11.35 15.90
N ALA A 16 -0.22 -10.61 14.79
CA ALA A 16 -1.10 -10.94 13.68
C ALA A 16 -0.76 -12.31 13.04
N ALA A 17 0.53 -12.63 12.90
CA ALA A 17 0.98 -13.91 12.33
C ALA A 17 0.62 -15.11 13.22
N LEU A 18 0.54 -14.90 14.54
CA LEU A 18 0.10 -15.89 15.53
C LEU A 18 -1.43 -15.92 15.70
N GLY A 19 -2.19 -15.14 14.92
CA GLY A 19 -3.64 -15.05 15.04
C GLY A 19 -4.13 -14.38 16.32
N ARG A 20 -3.25 -13.63 17.01
CA ARG A 20 -3.61 -12.84 18.19
C ARG A 20 -3.77 -11.37 17.81
N GLU A 21 -4.71 -10.70 18.47
CA GLU A 21 -4.80 -9.25 18.39
C GLU A 21 -3.61 -8.63 19.16
N PRO A 22 -2.90 -7.65 18.57
CA PRO A 22 -1.87 -6.91 19.28
C PRO A 22 -2.49 -6.07 20.39
N THR A 23 -1.85 -6.05 21.56
CA THR A 23 -2.32 -5.29 22.72
C THR A 23 -2.32 -3.78 22.45
N ALA A 24 -3.15 -3.02 23.17
CA ALA A 24 -3.20 -1.57 23.05
C ALA A 24 -1.83 -0.90 23.28
N ASP A 25 -1.04 -1.43 24.23
CA ASP A 25 0.32 -0.96 24.49
C ASP A 25 1.29 -1.27 23.35
N GLU A 26 1.21 -2.45 22.72
CA GLU A 26 2.05 -2.79 21.55
C GLU A 26 1.71 -1.87 20.36
N GLN A 27 0.43 -1.63 20.11
CA GLN A 27 -0.02 -0.72 19.06
C GLN A 27 0.43 0.72 19.33
N LEU A 28 0.26 1.21 20.56
CA LEU A 28 0.65 2.56 20.96
C LEU A 28 2.16 2.77 20.82
N ARG A 29 2.98 1.79 21.22
CA ARG A 29 4.45 1.87 21.07
C ARG A 29 4.87 1.89 19.62
N ALA A 30 4.31 1.01 18.79
CA ALA A 30 4.58 1.01 17.35
C ALA A 30 4.17 2.34 16.69
N GLU A 31 3.03 2.90 17.08
CA GLU A 31 2.58 4.21 16.59
C GLU A 31 3.50 5.36 17.04
N VAL A 32 3.89 5.39 18.32
CA VAL A 32 4.82 6.39 18.85
C VAL A 32 6.18 6.27 18.18
N ALA A 33 6.71 5.06 18.02
CA ALA A 33 7.96 4.81 17.32
C ALA A 33 7.89 5.28 15.87
N LEU A 34 6.76 5.02 15.17
CA LEU A 34 6.54 5.50 13.80
C LEU A 34 6.52 7.03 13.75
N ARG A 35 5.83 7.69 14.68
CA ARG A 35 5.73 9.16 14.74
C ARG A 35 7.08 9.82 15.02
N LEU A 36 7.86 9.24 15.94
CA LEU A 36 9.20 9.70 16.29
C LEU A 36 10.19 9.47 15.15
N HIS A 37 10.18 8.29 14.52
CA HIS A 37 11.10 7.96 13.43
C HIS A 37 10.76 8.68 12.13
N ALA A 38 9.47 8.83 11.80
CA ALA A 38 9.04 9.62 10.65
C ALA A 38 9.10 11.14 10.91
N GLY A 39 9.57 11.59 12.07
CA GLY A 39 9.82 13.02 12.36
C GLY A 39 8.59 13.92 12.22
N GLY A 40 7.39 13.40 12.52
CA GLY A 40 6.15 14.13 12.27
C GLY A 40 5.85 14.39 10.79
N ALA A 41 6.56 13.73 9.86
CA ALA A 41 6.22 13.75 8.45
C ALA A 41 4.76 13.30 8.33
N ARG A 42 3.93 14.20 7.81
CA ARG A 42 2.59 13.88 7.33
C ARG A 42 2.78 12.76 6.30
N LEU A 43 2.63 11.51 6.75
CA LEU A 43 2.43 10.39 5.87
C LEU A 43 1.19 10.76 5.07
N HIS A 44 1.40 11.24 3.84
CA HIS A 44 0.36 11.28 2.84
C HIS A 44 0.05 9.81 2.55
N ILE A 45 -0.73 9.18 3.45
CA ILE A 45 -1.41 7.93 3.17
C ILE A 45 -2.28 8.27 1.97
N ALA A 46 -1.75 7.96 0.78
CA ALA A 46 -2.32 8.39 -0.47
C ALA A 46 -3.78 7.94 -0.43
N LYS A 47 -4.70 8.90 -0.46
CA LYS A 47 -6.16 8.73 -0.41
C LYS A 47 -6.73 7.87 -1.56
N ARG A 48 -5.90 7.11 -2.27
CA ARG A 48 -6.27 6.33 -3.44
C ARG A 48 -5.57 4.96 -3.50
N PRO A 49 -5.63 4.11 -2.46
CA PRO A 49 -5.24 2.70 -2.60
C PRO A 49 -5.99 2.05 -3.77
N ALA A 50 -7.27 2.39 -3.94
CA ALA A 50 -8.10 1.94 -5.06
C ALA A 50 -7.60 2.38 -6.45
N LYS A 51 -6.90 3.53 -6.57
CA LYS A 51 -6.34 3.97 -7.87
C LYS A 51 -5.05 3.22 -8.18
N LEU A 52 -4.18 3.05 -7.18
CA LEU A 52 -2.93 2.29 -7.34
C LEU A 52 -3.21 0.83 -7.64
N GLU A 53 -4.13 0.22 -6.91
CA GLU A 53 -4.57 -1.16 -7.14
C GLU A 53 -5.19 -1.33 -8.53
N ARG A 54 -6.01 -0.38 -8.97
CA ARG A 54 -6.56 -0.37 -10.34
C ARG A 54 -5.46 -0.26 -11.40
N TYR A 55 -4.44 0.56 -11.18
CA TYR A 55 -3.33 0.71 -12.12
C TYR A 55 -2.46 -0.55 -12.16
N ARG A 56 -2.25 -1.21 -11.03
CA ARG A 56 -1.56 -2.52 -10.96
C ARG A 56 -2.29 -3.58 -11.78
N ARG A 57 -3.61 -3.70 -11.63
CA ARG A 57 -4.42 -4.66 -12.39
C ARG A 57 -4.42 -4.38 -13.89
N LEU A 58 -4.58 -3.11 -14.29
CA LEU A 58 -4.47 -2.71 -15.69
C LEU A 58 -3.09 -3.04 -16.26
N ARG A 59 -2.03 -2.85 -15.48
CA ARG A 59 -0.66 -3.14 -15.91
C ARG A 59 -0.41 -4.63 -16.06
N ALA A 60 -0.87 -5.46 -15.13
CA ALA A 60 -0.78 -6.91 -15.25
C ALA A 60 -1.45 -7.43 -16.53
N ASP A 61 -2.59 -6.86 -16.93
CA ASP A 61 -3.24 -7.22 -18.20
C ASP A 61 -2.44 -6.76 -19.43
N LEU A 62 -1.86 -5.56 -19.40
CA LEU A 62 -0.99 -5.07 -20.47
C LEU A 62 0.29 -5.92 -20.60
N ASP A 63 0.89 -6.31 -19.47
CA ASP A 63 2.07 -7.18 -19.42
C ASP A 63 1.74 -8.60 -19.91
N ALA A 64 0.50 -9.06 -19.72
CA ALA A 64 -0.03 -10.29 -20.29
C ALA A 64 -0.37 -10.19 -21.80
N GLY A 65 -0.07 -9.05 -22.43
CA GLY A 65 -0.23 -8.84 -23.87
C GLY A 65 -1.62 -8.33 -24.29
N LEU A 66 -2.51 -7.97 -23.35
CA LEU A 66 -3.78 -7.36 -23.72
C LEU A 66 -3.55 -5.96 -24.31
N THR A 67 -4.35 -5.61 -25.30
CA THR A 67 -4.35 -4.25 -25.84
C THR A 67 -4.91 -3.26 -24.81
N TYR A 68 -4.52 -1.98 -24.90
CA TYR A 68 -5.06 -0.92 -24.04
C TYR A 68 -6.59 -0.86 -24.06
N ARG A 69 -7.21 -1.17 -25.20
CA ARG A 69 -8.66 -1.16 -25.38
C ARG A 69 -9.32 -2.31 -24.62
N ASP A 70 -8.74 -3.51 -24.69
CA ASP A 70 -9.28 -4.70 -24.03
C ASP A 70 -9.11 -4.63 -22.52
N ALA A 71 -7.92 -4.20 -22.05
CA ALA A 71 -7.69 -3.95 -20.63
C ALA A 71 -8.65 -2.85 -20.09
N ALA A 72 -8.89 -1.78 -20.85
CA ALA A 72 -9.82 -0.74 -20.45
C ALA A 72 -11.27 -1.25 -20.34
N ARG A 73 -11.73 -2.05 -21.33
CA ARG A 73 -13.06 -2.66 -21.33
C ARG A 73 -13.25 -3.61 -20.14
N LYS A 74 -12.26 -4.48 -19.87
CA LYS A 74 -12.27 -5.44 -18.76
C LYS A 74 -12.44 -4.76 -17.40
N HIS A 75 -11.83 -3.60 -17.21
CA HIS A 75 -11.87 -2.85 -15.94
C HIS A 75 -12.91 -1.72 -15.91
N GLY A 76 -13.75 -1.59 -16.94
CA GLY A 76 -14.78 -0.54 -17.02
C GLY A 76 -14.20 0.88 -16.97
N VAL A 77 -13.04 1.10 -17.58
CA VAL A 77 -12.37 2.41 -17.60
C VAL A 77 -12.18 2.92 -19.03
N SER A 78 -11.85 4.20 -19.17
CA SER A 78 -11.44 4.75 -20.46
C SER A 78 -10.07 4.21 -20.89
N GLU A 79 -9.86 4.08 -22.20
CA GLU A 79 -8.56 3.69 -22.77
C GLU A 79 -7.43 4.67 -22.37
N ARG A 80 -7.77 5.95 -22.18
CA ARG A 80 -6.85 6.95 -21.63
C ARG A 80 -6.32 6.57 -20.25
N THR A 81 -7.16 5.94 -19.42
CA THR A 81 -6.76 5.44 -18.09
C THR A 81 -5.84 4.24 -18.19
N ALA A 82 -6.10 3.30 -19.10
CA ALA A 82 -5.22 2.17 -19.38
C ALA A 82 -3.84 2.62 -19.90
N LYS A 83 -3.82 3.57 -20.85
CA LYS A 83 -2.57 4.20 -21.34
C LYS A 83 -1.79 4.88 -20.22
N ARG A 84 -2.50 5.56 -19.29
CA ARG A 84 -1.85 6.20 -18.13
C ARG A 84 -1.26 5.16 -17.20
N ALA A 85 -1.93 4.04 -16.97
CA ALA A 85 -1.39 2.93 -16.18
C ALA A 85 -0.11 2.35 -16.80
N GLY A 86 -0.06 2.14 -18.12
CA GLY A 86 1.14 1.68 -18.82
C GLY A 86 2.32 2.67 -18.79
N LYS A 87 2.03 3.98 -18.75
CA LYS A 87 3.07 5.04 -18.67
C LYS A 87 3.51 5.36 -17.24
N THR A 88 2.78 4.91 -16.22
CA THR A 88 3.17 5.16 -14.84
C THR A 88 4.26 4.16 -14.50
N SER A 89 5.49 4.45 -14.91
CA SER A 89 6.69 3.74 -14.47
C SER A 89 6.74 3.76 -12.94
N GLY A 90 6.93 2.59 -12.34
CA GLY A 90 7.29 2.51 -10.93
C GLY A 90 8.74 2.98 -10.76
#